data_AF-A0A1H8AKT1-F1
#
_entry.id   AF-A0A1H8AKT1-F1
#
_cell.length_a   1.000
_cell.length_b   1.000
_cell.length_c   1.000
_cell.angle_alpha   90.00
_cell.angle_beta   90.00
_cell.angle_gamma   90.00
#
_symmetry.space_group_name_H-M   'P 1'
#
loop_
_entity.id
_entity.type
_entity.pdbx_description
1 polymer ?
#
loop_
_entity_poly.entity_id
_entity_poly.type
_entity_poly.pdbx_seq_one_letter_code
_entity_poly.pdbx_strand_id
1 'polypeptide(L)'
;MKKIRLRVFLAFVLLILAATVFLSPVDAGEKRQIRILHVNDFHGFAEPYKPYGFEENWGGAVFLDAKIRSLRADPAVPTLLLAAGDMIQGDNWANLFSGKSVIELMNAMAFDGMVIGNHELDFGQAVLKQRIGEAHFPVLAANVQGLPELKPFMVKEIGGVKVAVIGLVTERTPTSTHPANAVGLTFLSPAKTLERYLPELRKTADVVIVLTHIGHDADLFLAQSVPGVDAVIGGHSHTRVTNPPRIGSTLVLQAWEHGKALGVLDLTLEDGRVTASSACLMDVKPEGIPAEGPVAALVARYSQQMDAVLSEVVGRTLVPLNAADVRFRETNFGNLVADVVRRTAGAEVALINGGTIRRSIGKGPIRLKDIYSALPFNNYVVAFRLRGDQLRAALEHGVAGVDLRDGAFPQISGMTMTYDPSASPGRRIRTISVGGRELEPEREYIVATNDFLAAGGDGYKAFGEVISAEDLANPAAGGLPGSKLVYNDPSSWLRDLVADTIRKSHEIRPVRENRIVEISSP
;
A
#
# COMPACT_ATOMS: atom_id res chain seq x y z
N MET A 1 9.69 76.75 -51.27
CA MET A 1 9.98 76.25 -49.90
C MET A 1 8.88 75.34 -49.30
N LYS A 2 7.57 75.60 -49.48
CA LYS A 2 6.49 74.75 -48.92
C LYS A 2 6.45 73.30 -49.45
N LYS A 3 6.74 73.08 -50.74
CA LYS A 3 6.71 71.72 -51.35
C LYS A 3 7.85 70.79 -50.89
N ILE A 4 8.98 71.35 -50.48
CA ILE A 4 10.13 70.56 -49.97
C ILE A 4 9.89 70.13 -48.52
N ARG A 5 9.31 71.02 -47.68
CA ARG A 5 8.95 70.69 -46.29
C ARG A 5 7.88 69.60 -46.19
N LEU A 6 6.93 69.55 -47.12
CA LEU A 6 5.90 68.51 -47.14
C LEU A 6 6.47 67.13 -47.53
N ARG A 7 7.44 67.08 -48.44
CA ARG A 7 8.09 65.82 -48.85
C ARG A 7 9.02 65.26 -47.77
N VAL A 8 9.72 66.14 -47.04
CA VAL A 8 10.56 65.72 -45.89
C VAL A 8 9.69 65.24 -44.72
N PHE A 9 8.55 65.89 -44.47
CA PHE A 9 7.59 65.44 -43.44
C PHE A 9 6.95 64.10 -43.80
N LEU A 10 6.54 63.89 -45.06
CA LEU A 10 5.99 62.60 -45.50
C LEU A 10 7.03 61.46 -45.42
N ALA A 11 8.28 61.74 -45.77
CA ALA A 11 9.36 60.76 -45.67
C ALA A 11 9.67 60.39 -44.21
N PHE A 12 9.58 61.35 -43.28
CA PHE A 12 9.79 61.10 -41.84
C PHE A 12 8.63 60.29 -41.23
N VAL A 13 7.38 60.57 -41.64
CA VAL A 13 6.20 59.79 -41.22
C VAL A 13 6.23 58.37 -41.79
N LEU A 14 6.67 58.19 -43.03
CA LEU A 14 6.87 56.85 -43.63
C LEU A 14 8.01 56.08 -42.97
N LEU A 15 9.08 56.75 -42.53
CA LEU A 15 10.18 56.10 -41.78
C LEU A 15 9.73 55.65 -40.39
N ILE A 16 8.88 56.43 -39.72
CA ILE A 16 8.29 56.08 -38.41
C ILE A 16 7.26 54.95 -38.57
N LEU A 17 6.45 54.96 -39.64
CA LEU A 17 5.52 53.86 -39.94
C LEU A 17 6.22 52.56 -40.34
N ALA A 18 7.40 52.64 -40.96
CA ALA A 18 8.22 51.47 -41.28
C ALA A 18 8.99 50.93 -40.05
N ALA A 19 9.31 51.80 -39.06
CA ALA A 19 9.93 51.40 -37.81
C ALA A 19 8.95 50.75 -36.81
N THR A 20 7.64 50.93 -36.98
CA THR A 20 6.62 50.30 -36.11
C THR A 20 6.15 48.91 -36.56
N VAL A 21 6.72 48.33 -37.63
CA VAL A 21 6.25 47.04 -38.21
C VAL A 21 7.21 45.86 -37.98
N PHE A 22 8.32 46.03 -37.25
CA PHE A 22 9.23 44.93 -36.92
C PHE A 22 9.50 44.76 -35.42
N LEU A 23 8.49 45.01 -34.59
CA LEU A 23 8.40 44.33 -33.30
C LEU A 23 7.52 43.11 -33.52
N SER A 24 8.11 42.04 -34.09
CA SER A 24 7.54 40.71 -33.88
C SER A 24 7.38 40.57 -32.37
N PRO A 25 6.20 40.17 -31.86
CA PRO A 25 6.12 39.77 -30.47
C PRO A 25 7.23 38.73 -30.29
N VAL A 26 8.15 38.98 -29.35
CA VAL A 26 8.96 37.91 -28.79
C VAL A 26 7.91 36.90 -28.35
N ASP A 27 7.86 35.77 -29.03
CA ASP A 27 6.93 34.69 -28.74
C ASP A 27 7.26 34.25 -27.31
N ALA A 28 6.54 34.81 -26.34
CA ALA A 28 6.63 34.38 -24.96
C ALA A 28 6.03 32.97 -25.00
N GLY A 29 6.91 31.96 -24.99
CA GLY A 29 6.56 30.55 -25.22
C GLY A 29 5.24 30.19 -24.55
N GLU A 30 4.38 29.50 -25.30
CA GLU A 30 3.01 29.18 -24.87
C GLU A 30 3.05 28.49 -23.49
N LYS A 31 2.62 29.22 -22.45
CA LYS A 31 2.53 28.67 -21.10
C LYS A 31 1.39 27.66 -21.05
N ARG A 32 1.72 26.41 -20.74
CA ARG A 32 0.74 25.33 -20.56
C ARG A 32 0.72 24.89 -19.12
N GLN A 33 -0.46 24.60 -18.60
CA GLN A 33 -0.63 24.07 -17.25
C GLN A 33 -1.29 22.70 -17.33
N ILE A 34 -0.75 21.73 -16.59
CA ILE A 34 -1.36 20.41 -16.42
C ILE A 34 -1.43 20.06 -14.94
N ARG A 35 -2.35 19.16 -14.60
CA ARG A 35 -2.54 18.65 -13.25
C ARG A 35 -2.40 17.14 -13.20
N ILE A 36 -1.70 16.64 -12.19
CA ILE A 36 -1.63 15.24 -11.83
C ILE A 36 -2.31 15.08 -10.47
N LEU A 37 -3.42 14.38 -10.47
CA LEU A 37 -4.08 13.88 -9.27
C LEU A 37 -3.55 12.49 -8.95
N HIS A 38 -3.34 12.19 -7.68
CA HIS A 38 -2.90 10.86 -7.30
C HIS A 38 -3.45 10.38 -5.96
N VAL A 39 -3.60 9.06 -5.88
CA VAL A 39 -3.89 8.31 -4.66
C VAL A 39 -2.96 7.10 -4.59
N ASN A 40 -2.81 6.52 -3.40
CA ASN A 40 -2.04 5.31 -3.15
C ASN A 40 -2.70 4.58 -1.98
N ASP A 41 -2.43 3.27 -1.87
CA ASP A 41 -2.80 2.47 -0.70
C ASP A 41 -4.29 2.60 -0.36
N PHE A 42 -5.17 2.60 -1.38
CA PHE A 42 -6.61 2.74 -1.18
C PHE A 42 -7.19 1.56 -0.41
N HIS A 43 -6.61 0.37 -0.57
CA HIS A 43 -6.96 -0.84 0.15
C HIS A 43 -8.47 -1.17 0.19
N GLY A 44 -9.21 -0.81 -0.86
CA GLY A 44 -10.65 -1.03 -0.90
C GLY A 44 -11.51 -0.18 0.03
N PHE A 45 -11.00 0.86 0.68
CA PHE A 45 -11.76 1.70 1.62
C PHE A 45 -12.76 2.64 0.89
N ALA A 46 -13.83 2.05 0.36
CA ALA A 46 -14.86 2.75 -0.40
C ALA A 46 -15.81 3.57 0.47
N GLU A 47 -16.03 3.15 1.72
CA GLU A 47 -16.89 3.85 2.69
C GLU A 47 -16.05 4.68 3.67
N PRO A 48 -16.55 5.83 4.13
CA PRO A 48 -15.92 6.56 5.22
C PRO A 48 -15.84 5.70 6.47
N TYR A 49 -14.73 5.80 7.18
CA TYR A 49 -14.54 5.11 8.45
C TYR A 49 -13.87 6.03 9.45
N LYS A 50 -14.00 5.73 10.74
CA LYS A 50 -13.29 6.44 11.80
C LYS A 50 -11.93 5.78 12.01
N PRO A 51 -10.80 6.40 11.61
CA PRO A 51 -9.49 5.84 11.88
C PRO A 51 -9.24 5.77 13.39
N TYR A 52 -8.39 4.84 13.82
CA TYR A 52 -8.06 4.70 15.23
C TYR A 52 -7.37 5.97 15.75
N GLY A 53 -7.83 6.49 16.90
CA GLY A 53 -7.31 7.72 17.49
C GLY A 53 -7.88 9.01 16.90
N PHE A 54 -8.82 8.93 15.96
CA PHE A 54 -9.52 10.09 15.40
C PHE A 54 -10.97 10.13 15.91
N GLU A 55 -11.50 11.35 16.05
CA GLU A 55 -12.88 11.58 16.51
C GLU A 55 -13.91 11.59 15.37
N GLU A 56 -13.44 11.88 14.15
CA GLU A 56 -14.28 12.03 12.96
C GLU A 56 -14.04 10.91 11.92
N ASN A 57 -14.99 10.75 11.02
CA ASN A 57 -14.84 9.84 9.87
C ASN A 57 -13.95 10.49 8.80
N TRP A 58 -13.19 9.66 8.08
CA TRP A 58 -12.30 10.06 7.01
C TRP A 58 -12.52 9.19 5.76
N GLY A 59 -12.08 9.70 4.61
CA GLY A 59 -12.11 9.00 3.34
C GLY A 59 -13.52 8.84 2.75
N GLY A 60 -13.70 7.74 2.02
CA GLY A 60 -14.91 7.44 1.27
C GLY A 60 -14.81 7.84 -0.21
N ALA A 61 -15.01 6.86 -1.09
CA ALA A 61 -14.82 7.00 -2.52
C ALA A 61 -15.74 8.05 -3.16
N VAL A 62 -16.95 8.24 -2.62
CA VAL A 62 -17.89 9.27 -3.10
C VAL A 62 -17.36 10.68 -2.85
N PHE A 63 -16.72 10.92 -1.71
CA PHE A 63 -16.15 12.22 -1.36
C PHE A 63 -14.84 12.48 -2.10
N LEU A 64 -14.03 11.43 -2.28
CA LEU A 64 -12.85 11.47 -3.13
C LEU A 64 -13.22 11.82 -4.59
N ASP A 65 -14.22 11.13 -5.15
CA ASP A 65 -14.74 11.41 -6.49
C ASP A 65 -15.27 12.83 -6.65
N ALA A 66 -16.01 13.34 -5.65
CA ALA A 66 -16.48 14.73 -5.67
C ALA A 66 -15.32 15.75 -5.76
N LYS A 67 -14.22 15.53 -5.02
CA LYS A 67 -13.01 16.38 -5.10
C LYS A 67 -12.33 16.26 -6.46
N ILE A 68 -12.17 15.03 -6.98
CA ILE A 68 -11.59 14.79 -8.30
C ILE A 68 -12.39 15.49 -9.40
N ARG A 69 -13.73 15.35 -9.40
CA ARG A 69 -14.60 16.01 -10.37
C ARG A 69 -14.54 17.53 -10.28
N SER A 70 -14.47 18.08 -9.06
CA SER A 70 -14.30 19.52 -8.85
C SER A 70 -12.99 20.02 -9.48
N LEU A 71 -11.87 19.31 -9.27
CA LEU A 71 -10.57 19.69 -9.83
C LEU A 71 -10.48 19.49 -11.35
N ARG A 72 -11.25 18.55 -11.92
CA ARG A 72 -11.37 18.32 -13.37
C ARG A 72 -12.35 19.26 -14.08
N ALA A 73 -13.16 20.02 -13.33
CA ALA A 73 -14.18 20.91 -13.90
C ALA A 73 -13.58 22.13 -14.60
N ASP A 74 -12.32 22.47 -14.33
CA ASP A 74 -11.60 23.53 -15.03
C ASP A 74 -10.98 23.00 -16.33
N PRO A 75 -11.55 23.32 -17.52
CA PRO A 75 -11.00 22.87 -18.79
C PRO A 75 -9.66 23.52 -19.13
N ALA A 76 -9.26 24.61 -18.46
CA ALA A 76 -7.97 25.25 -18.66
C ALA A 76 -6.81 24.46 -18.03
N VAL A 77 -7.10 23.49 -17.16
CA VAL A 77 -6.09 22.65 -16.51
C VAL A 77 -6.37 21.17 -16.78
N PRO A 78 -5.94 20.65 -17.95
CA PRO A 78 -6.02 19.24 -18.28
C PRO A 78 -5.40 18.37 -17.18
N THR A 79 -6.11 17.31 -16.80
CA THR A 79 -5.83 16.56 -15.57
C THR A 79 -5.67 15.07 -15.83
N LEU A 80 -4.62 14.46 -15.28
CA LEU A 80 -4.48 13.01 -15.12
C LEU A 80 -4.80 12.58 -13.69
N LEU A 81 -5.30 11.36 -13.52
CA LEU A 81 -5.52 10.69 -12.23
C LEU A 81 -4.76 9.36 -12.20
N LEU A 82 -3.82 9.23 -11.27
CA LEU A 82 -2.93 8.08 -11.15
C LEU A 82 -3.10 7.36 -9.81
N ALA A 83 -2.89 6.03 -9.81
CA ALA A 83 -2.86 5.21 -8.60
C ALA A 83 -1.48 4.60 -8.36
N ALA A 84 -0.88 4.88 -7.21
CA ALA A 84 0.42 4.36 -6.78
C ALA A 84 0.32 3.03 -6.00
N GLY A 85 -0.44 2.06 -6.54
CA GLY A 85 -0.54 0.69 -6.02
C GLY A 85 -1.35 0.50 -4.72
N ASP A 86 -1.52 -0.76 -4.35
CA ASP A 86 -2.27 -1.26 -3.19
C ASP A 86 -3.72 -0.75 -3.15
N MET A 87 -4.41 -0.95 -4.28
CA MET A 87 -5.79 -0.52 -4.46
C MET A 87 -6.77 -1.64 -4.07
N ILE A 88 -6.45 -2.89 -4.41
CA ILE A 88 -7.46 -3.95 -4.57
C ILE A 88 -7.59 -4.95 -3.41
N GLN A 89 -6.84 -4.79 -2.31
CA GLN A 89 -6.90 -5.67 -1.13
C GLN A 89 -6.90 -4.84 0.15
N GLY A 90 -7.66 -5.25 1.17
CA GLY A 90 -7.61 -4.64 2.50
C GLY A 90 -8.97 -4.68 3.18
N ASP A 91 -9.88 -3.78 2.82
CA ASP A 91 -11.25 -3.80 3.31
C ASP A 91 -12.12 -4.83 2.56
N ASN A 92 -13.19 -5.27 3.22
CA ASN A 92 -14.16 -6.23 2.70
C ASN A 92 -14.75 -5.80 1.36
N TRP A 93 -14.91 -4.49 1.15
CA TRP A 93 -15.42 -3.96 -0.10
C TRP A 93 -14.56 -4.36 -1.31
N ALA A 94 -13.25 -4.60 -1.11
CA ALA A 94 -12.39 -5.18 -2.13
C ALA A 94 -12.26 -6.71 -2.02
N ASN A 95 -12.04 -7.24 -0.81
CA ASN A 95 -11.70 -8.65 -0.61
C ASN A 95 -12.80 -9.61 -1.05
N LEU A 96 -14.07 -9.29 -0.73
CA LEU A 96 -15.20 -10.16 -1.09
C LEU A 96 -15.38 -10.33 -2.60
N PHE A 97 -14.88 -9.39 -3.38
CA PHE A 97 -14.98 -9.38 -4.84
C PHE A 97 -13.61 -9.53 -5.51
N SER A 98 -12.59 -9.93 -4.74
CA SER A 98 -11.20 -10.11 -5.17
C SER A 98 -10.71 -8.94 -6.05
N GLY A 99 -10.98 -7.71 -5.60
CA GLY A 99 -10.58 -6.47 -6.27
C GLY A 99 -11.48 -5.96 -7.38
N LYS A 100 -12.48 -6.73 -7.85
CA LYS A 100 -13.34 -6.33 -8.99
C LYS A 100 -14.07 -5.01 -8.73
N SER A 101 -14.61 -4.87 -7.53
CA SER A 101 -15.31 -3.67 -7.08
C SER A 101 -14.42 -2.42 -7.21
N VAL A 102 -13.15 -2.53 -6.85
CA VAL A 102 -12.17 -1.44 -6.93
C VAL A 102 -11.83 -1.08 -8.37
N ILE A 103 -11.63 -2.07 -9.25
CA ILE A 103 -11.39 -1.80 -10.68
C ILE A 103 -12.61 -1.10 -11.31
N GLU A 104 -13.83 -1.55 -11.01
CA GLU A 104 -15.05 -0.88 -11.48
C GLU A 104 -15.18 0.56 -10.95
N LEU A 105 -14.81 0.80 -9.68
CA LEU A 105 -14.74 2.13 -9.10
C LEU A 105 -13.72 3.02 -9.84
N MET A 106 -12.50 2.51 -10.07
CA MET A 106 -11.45 3.25 -10.77
C MET A 106 -11.84 3.56 -12.22
N ASN A 107 -12.53 2.64 -12.90
CA ASN A 107 -13.10 2.87 -14.22
C ASN A 107 -14.16 3.99 -14.19
N ALA A 108 -15.06 3.97 -13.20
CA ALA A 108 -16.10 5.00 -13.05
C ALA A 108 -15.51 6.39 -12.69
N MET A 109 -14.39 6.41 -11.97
CA MET A 109 -13.63 7.62 -11.64
C MET A 109 -12.69 8.05 -12.78
N ALA A 110 -12.66 7.31 -13.90
CA ALA A 110 -11.80 7.55 -15.05
C ALA A 110 -10.32 7.73 -14.65
N PHE A 111 -9.75 6.75 -13.94
CA PHE A 111 -8.30 6.69 -13.73
C PHE A 111 -7.56 6.58 -15.06
N ASP A 112 -6.37 7.19 -15.13
CA ASP A 112 -5.55 7.26 -16.33
C ASP A 112 -4.45 6.20 -16.34
N GLY A 113 -4.02 5.72 -15.17
CA GLY A 113 -3.01 4.69 -15.03
C GLY A 113 -2.79 4.28 -13.57
N MET A 114 -2.28 3.07 -13.38
CA MET A 114 -1.97 2.51 -12.06
C MET A 114 -0.65 1.76 -12.12
N VAL A 115 0.23 1.91 -11.12
CA VAL A 115 1.31 0.92 -10.88
C VAL A 115 0.78 -0.14 -9.93
N ILE A 116 1.17 -1.41 -10.09
CA ILE A 116 0.84 -2.42 -9.07
C ILE A 116 1.65 -2.17 -7.79
N GLY A 117 1.03 -2.41 -6.65
CA GLY A 117 1.68 -2.62 -5.37
C GLY A 117 1.86 -4.10 -5.05
N ASN A 118 2.33 -4.40 -3.84
CA ASN A 118 2.53 -5.79 -3.43
C ASN A 118 1.19 -6.52 -3.24
N HIS A 119 0.14 -5.82 -2.82
CA HIS A 119 -1.14 -6.44 -2.52
C HIS A 119 -2.01 -6.71 -3.75
N GLU A 120 -1.64 -6.21 -4.94
CA GLU A 120 -2.29 -6.61 -6.20
C GLU A 120 -2.09 -8.10 -6.53
N LEU A 121 -1.11 -8.77 -5.91
CA LEU A 121 -0.83 -10.20 -6.07
C LEU A 121 -1.53 -11.09 -5.05
N ASP A 122 -2.19 -10.54 -4.02
CA ASP A 122 -2.71 -11.32 -2.88
C ASP A 122 -3.80 -12.34 -3.26
N PHE A 123 -4.55 -12.07 -4.33
CA PHE A 123 -5.55 -13.01 -4.87
C PHE A 123 -4.96 -13.94 -5.95
N GLY A 124 -3.65 -13.93 -6.13
CA GLY A 124 -2.92 -14.71 -7.13
C GLY A 124 -2.87 -14.05 -8.51
N GLN A 125 -1.91 -14.50 -9.33
CA GLN A 125 -1.63 -13.93 -10.65
C GLN A 125 -2.81 -14.04 -11.62
N ALA A 126 -3.62 -15.11 -11.53
CA ALA A 126 -4.79 -15.28 -12.40
C ALA A 126 -5.84 -14.18 -12.16
N VAL A 127 -6.10 -13.84 -10.89
CA VAL A 127 -7.01 -12.74 -10.55
C VAL A 127 -6.41 -11.41 -10.98
N LEU A 128 -5.11 -11.17 -10.74
CA LEU A 128 -4.45 -9.94 -11.20
C LEU A 128 -4.60 -9.75 -12.71
N LYS A 129 -4.36 -10.79 -13.52
CA LYS A 129 -4.56 -10.75 -14.98
C LYS A 129 -5.99 -10.39 -15.36
N GLN A 130 -6.97 -10.98 -14.67
CA GLN A 130 -8.38 -10.65 -14.88
C GLN A 130 -8.65 -9.16 -14.56
N ARG A 131 -8.13 -8.65 -13.43
CA ARG A 131 -8.29 -7.24 -13.03
C ARG A 131 -7.64 -6.27 -14.01
N ILE A 132 -6.46 -6.62 -14.54
CA ILE A 132 -5.82 -5.84 -15.62
C ILE A 132 -6.71 -5.82 -16.87
N GLY A 133 -7.31 -6.95 -17.24
CA GLY A 133 -8.22 -7.04 -18.40
C GLY A 133 -9.54 -6.28 -18.24
N GLU A 134 -9.97 -6.02 -17.01
CA GLU A 134 -11.18 -5.24 -16.68
C GLU A 134 -10.90 -3.74 -16.55
N ALA A 135 -9.63 -3.33 -16.40
CA ALA A 135 -9.25 -1.93 -16.26
C ALA A 135 -9.33 -1.18 -17.61
N HIS A 136 -9.91 0.01 -17.60
CA HIS A 136 -9.95 0.90 -18.77
C HIS A 136 -8.68 1.76 -18.91
N PHE A 137 -7.66 1.47 -18.11
CA PHE A 137 -6.40 2.19 -18.03
C PHE A 137 -5.23 1.19 -17.99
N PRO A 138 -4.03 1.60 -18.43
CA PRO A 138 -2.85 0.76 -18.33
C PRO A 138 -2.45 0.51 -16.87
N VAL A 139 -2.12 -0.75 -16.58
CA VAL A 139 -1.49 -1.17 -15.32
C VAL A 139 0.01 -1.35 -15.56
N LEU A 140 0.82 -0.73 -14.71
CA LEU A 140 2.23 -0.47 -14.94
C LEU A 140 3.14 -1.24 -13.98
N ALA A 141 4.27 -1.72 -14.49
CA ALA A 141 5.42 -2.22 -13.73
C ALA A 141 6.63 -2.46 -14.65
N ALA A 142 7.51 -1.48 -14.83
CA ALA A 142 8.68 -1.60 -15.69
C ALA A 142 9.73 -2.59 -15.19
N ASN A 143 9.78 -2.81 -13.87
CA ASN A 143 10.78 -3.66 -13.23
C ASN A 143 10.24 -5.04 -12.85
N VAL A 144 9.05 -5.44 -13.34
CA VAL A 144 8.49 -6.78 -13.11
C VAL A 144 8.51 -7.56 -14.42
N GLN A 145 9.16 -8.73 -14.39
CA GLN A 145 9.21 -9.67 -15.52
C GLN A 145 8.38 -10.92 -15.21
N GLY A 146 7.91 -11.60 -16.25
CA GLY A 146 7.08 -12.81 -16.13
C GLY A 146 5.57 -12.56 -16.20
N LEU A 147 5.13 -11.29 -16.24
CA LEU A 147 3.72 -10.92 -16.38
C LEU A 147 3.50 -9.95 -17.56
N PRO A 148 3.27 -10.45 -18.79
CA PRO A 148 3.22 -9.62 -20.01
C PRO A 148 2.02 -8.66 -20.07
N GLU A 149 1.00 -8.88 -19.24
CA GLU A 149 -0.16 -8.00 -19.13
C GLU A 149 0.20 -6.62 -18.52
N LEU A 150 1.32 -6.51 -17.79
CA LEU A 150 1.85 -5.26 -17.26
C LEU A 150 2.60 -4.48 -18.33
N LYS A 151 2.34 -3.17 -18.42
CA LYS A 151 3.11 -2.28 -19.28
C LYS A 151 4.26 -1.64 -18.49
N PRO A 152 5.43 -1.37 -19.10
CA PRO A 152 6.50 -0.69 -18.37
C PRO A 152 6.14 0.76 -18.06
N PHE A 153 5.59 1.46 -19.05
CA PHE A 153 5.18 2.85 -18.96
C PHE A 153 3.98 3.13 -19.87
N MET A 154 3.38 4.30 -19.70
CA MET A 154 2.44 4.88 -20.64
C MET A 154 2.91 6.28 -21.05
N VAL A 155 2.50 6.74 -22.23
CA VAL A 155 2.63 8.13 -22.65
C VAL A 155 1.25 8.63 -23.03
N LYS A 156 0.83 9.75 -22.43
CA LYS A 156 -0.47 10.37 -22.70
C LYS A 156 -0.29 11.85 -22.98
N GLU A 157 -0.95 12.34 -24.03
CA GLU A 157 -0.98 13.76 -24.36
C GLU A 157 -2.21 14.41 -23.72
N ILE A 158 -2.00 15.49 -22.95
CA ILE A 158 -3.06 16.30 -22.34
C ILE A 158 -2.72 17.79 -22.50
N GLY A 159 -3.67 18.59 -23.02
CA GLY A 159 -3.42 20.01 -23.24
C GLY A 159 -2.23 20.33 -24.15
N GLY A 160 -1.91 19.44 -25.10
CA GLY A 160 -0.71 19.56 -25.94
C GLY A 160 0.61 19.26 -25.22
N VAL A 161 0.58 18.69 -24.02
CA VAL A 161 1.75 18.25 -23.25
C VAL A 161 1.80 16.73 -23.22
N LYS A 162 2.93 16.12 -23.60
CA LYS A 162 3.14 14.68 -23.52
C LYS A 162 3.70 14.32 -22.15
N VAL A 163 2.96 13.48 -21.42
CA VAL A 163 3.34 12.99 -20.09
C VAL A 163 3.65 11.50 -20.18
N ALA A 164 4.89 11.13 -19.88
CA ALA A 164 5.29 9.75 -19.66
C ALA A 164 5.12 9.38 -18.19
N VAL A 165 4.53 8.23 -17.92
CA VAL A 165 4.38 7.65 -16.57
C VAL A 165 4.98 6.26 -16.57
N ILE A 166 6.06 6.05 -15.82
CA ILE A 166 6.73 4.76 -15.65
C ILE A 166 6.38 4.15 -14.29
N GLY A 167 6.00 2.88 -14.27
CA GLY A 167 5.65 2.15 -13.04
C GLY A 167 6.86 1.43 -12.43
N LEU A 168 7.10 1.53 -11.12
CA LEU A 168 8.14 0.77 -10.41
C LEU A 168 7.61 0.16 -9.10
N VAL A 169 7.92 -1.11 -8.87
CA VAL A 169 7.40 -1.92 -7.75
C VAL A 169 8.54 -2.35 -6.83
N THR A 170 8.29 -2.49 -5.54
CA THR A 170 9.33 -2.91 -4.58
C THR A 170 9.90 -4.29 -4.89
N GLU A 171 11.23 -4.44 -4.81
CA GLU A 171 11.92 -5.74 -4.89
C GLU A 171 11.50 -6.69 -3.76
N ARG A 172 10.93 -6.15 -2.68
CA ARG A 172 10.45 -6.92 -1.52
C ARG A 172 9.12 -7.63 -1.76
N THR A 173 8.44 -7.38 -2.88
CA THR A 173 7.11 -7.94 -3.18
C THR A 173 7.00 -9.45 -2.94
N PRO A 174 7.96 -10.31 -3.37
CA PRO A 174 7.90 -11.76 -3.11
C PRO A 174 7.86 -12.15 -1.62
N THR A 175 8.24 -11.24 -0.73
CA THR A 175 8.19 -11.40 0.73
C THR A 175 7.13 -10.53 1.41
N SER A 176 6.48 -9.62 0.68
CA SER A 176 5.40 -8.75 1.16
C SER A 176 4.00 -9.23 0.77
N THR A 177 3.91 -10.15 -0.19
CA THR A 177 2.74 -11.02 -0.45
C THR A 177 3.13 -12.47 -0.19
N HIS A 178 2.16 -13.39 -0.20
CA HIS A 178 2.45 -14.81 -0.09
C HIS A 178 3.43 -15.25 -1.21
N PRO A 179 4.59 -15.86 -0.89
CA PRO A 179 5.62 -16.18 -1.89
C PRO A 179 5.11 -16.96 -3.10
N ALA A 180 4.13 -17.84 -2.90
CA ALA A 180 3.46 -18.58 -4.00
C ALA A 180 2.84 -17.66 -5.07
N ASN A 181 2.41 -16.45 -4.71
CA ASN A 181 1.82 -15.48 -5.64
C ASN A 181 2.86 -14.86 -6.57
N ALA A 182 4.14 -14.89 -6.21
CA ALA A 182 5.25 -14.31 -6.98
C ALA A 182 6.03 -15.34 -7.81
N VAL A 183 5.64 -16.62 -7.78
CA VAL A 183 6.34 -17.69 -8.52
C VAL A 183 6.39 -17.36 -10.02
N GLY A 184 7.58 -17.47 -10.61
CA GLY A 184 7.83 -17.17 -12.03
C GLY A 184 7.96 -15.68 -12.35
N LEU A 185 7.80 -14.79 -11.37
CA LEU A 185 8.03 -13.36 -11.53
C LEU A 185 9.45 -12.98 -11.10
N THR A 186 10.03 -11.98 -11.74
CA THR A 186 11.31 -11.40 -11.33
C THR A 186 11.15 -9.90 -11.13
N PHE A 187 11.53 -9.43 -9.93
CA PHE A 187 11.48 -8.03 -9.53
C PHE A 187 12.89 -7.45 -9.63
N LEU A 188 13.11 -6.61 -10.63
CA LEU A 188 14.39 -5.96 -10.92
C LEU A 188 14.53 -4.69 -10.08
N SER A 189 15.76 -4.18 -10.01
CA SER A 189 16.03 -2.95 -9.27
C SER A 189 15.30 -1.73 -9.86
N PRO A 190 14.51 -0.98 -9.05
CA PRO A 190 13.83 0.22 -9.49
C PRO A 190 14.77 1.25 -10.10
N ALA A 191 15.89 1.55 -9.42
CA ALA A 191 16.87 2.54 -9.86
C ALA A 191 17.50 2.16 -11.21
N LYS A 192 18.04 0.94 -11.33
CA LYS A 192 18.64 0.45 -12.58
C LYS A 192 17.63 0.36 -13.72
N THR A 193 16.37 0.07 -13.41
CA THR A 193 15.29 0.06 -14.40
C THR A 193 14.98 1.46 -14.88
N LEU A 194 14.82 2.43 -13.96
CA LEU A 194 14.57 3.82 -14.31
C LEU A 194 15.71 4.41 -15.15
N GLU A 195 16.97 4.18 -14.76
CA GLU A 195 18.16 4.61 -15.52
C GLU A 195 18.12 4.13 -16.97
N ARG A 196 17.65 2.89 -17.19
CA ARG A 196 17.54 2.30 -18.54
C ARG A 196 16.46 2.98 -19.39
N TYR A 197 15.29 3.24 -18.82
CA TYR A 197 14.15 3.80 -19.55
C TYR A 197 14.22 5.32 -19.71
N LEU A 198 14.85 6.04 -18.76
CA LEU A 198 14.81 7.49 -18.70
C LEU A 198 15.24 8.20 -20.01
N PRO A 199 16.30 7.77 -20.72
CA PRO A 199 16.67 8.39 -22.00
C PRO A 199 15.60 8.27 -23.09
N GLU A 200 14.84 7.18 -23.11
CA GLU A 200 13.73 6.97 -24.05
C GLU A 200 12.51 7.81 -23.68
N LEU A 201 12.16 7.82 -22.39
CA LEU A 201 11.02 8.59 -21.88
C LEU A 201 11.22 10.08 -22.16
N ARG A 202 12.43 10.60 -21.94
CA ARG A 202 12.77 12.01 -22.20
C ARG A 202 12.79 12.40 -23.68
N LYS A 203 12.97 11.45 -24.59
CA LYS A 203 12.82 11.71 -26.04
C LYS A 203 11.36 11.74 -26.48
N THR A 204 10.47 11.10 -25.72
CA THR A 204 9.08 10.84 -26.11
C THR A 204 8.09 11.77 -25.41
N ALA A 205 8.46 12.35 -24.27
CA ALA A 205 7.59 13.15 -23.44
C ALA A 205 8.26 14.42 -22.89
N ASP A 206 7.45 15.45 -22.70
CA ASP A 206 7.82 16.73 -22.08
C ASP A 206 7.98 16.55 -20.56
N VAL A 207 7.11 15.73 -19.97
CA VAL A 207 7.09 15.42 -18.53
C VAL A 207 7.30 13.93 -18.30
N VAL A 208 8.14 13.57 -17.33
CA VAL A 208 8.36 12.20 -16.88
C VAL A 208 7.99 12.10 -15.40
N ILE A 209 6.92 11.35 -15.14
CA ILE A 209 6.44 10.98 -13.81
C ILE A 209 6.88 9.55 -13.53
N VAL A 210 7.52 9.34 -12.38
CA VAL A 210 7.81 7.99 -11.87
C VAL A 210 6.72 7.64 -10.87
N LEU A 211 5.86 6.68 -11.22
CA LEU A 211 4.78 6.20 -10.37
C LEU A 211 5.26 4.92 -9.66
N THR A 212 5.43 4.97 -8.35
CA THR A 212 6.12 3.93 -7.59
C THR A 212 5.24 3.31 -6.52
N HIS A 213 5.58 2.08 -6.18
CA HIS A 213 5.11 1.40 -4.99
C HIS A 213 6.31 0.77 -4.25
N ILE A 214 7.23 1.64 -3.80
CA ILE A 214 8.50 1.24 -3.16
C ILE A 214 8.69 1.79 -1.74
N GLY A 215 7.85 2.73 -1.32
CA GLY A 215 7.92 3.39 -0.01
C GLY A 215 8.67 4.71 -0.07
N HIS A 216 8.24 5.67 0.75
CA HIS A 216 8.69 7.07 0.71
C HIS A 216 10.21 7.23 0.81
N ASP A 217 10.87 6.53 1.73
CA ASP A 217 12.33 6.63 1.89
C ASP A 217 13.08 6.08 0.67
N ALA A 218 12.55 5.02 0.06
CA ALA A 218 13.10 4.48 -1.18
C ALA A 218 12.85 5.41 -2.37
N ASP A 219 11.73 6.13 -2.38
CA ASP A 219 11.45 7.17 -3.38
C ASP A 219 12.41 8.36 -3.28
N LEU A 220 12.75 8.79 -2.06
CA LEU A 220 13.77 9.83 -1.83
C LEU A 220 15.13 9.37 -2.36
N PHE A 221 15.51 8.13 -2.06
CA PHE A 221 16.77 7.55 -2.54
C PHE A 221 16.78 7.38 -4.06
N LEU A 222 15.66 6.97 -4.67
CA LEU A 222 15.51 6.84 -6.11
C LEU A 222 15.69 8.20 -6.81
N ALA A 223 15.02 9.24 -6.32
CA ALA A 223 15.12 10.60 -6.86
C ALA A 223 16.55 11.17 -6.75
N GLN A 224 17.28 10.81 -5.69
CA GLN A 224 18.69 11.17 -5.53
C GLN A 224 19.61 10.40 -6.50
N SER A 225 19.34 9.11 -6.69
CA SER A 225 20.21 8.22 -7.47
C SER A 225 20.02 8.40 -8.97
N VAL A 226 18.80 8.70 -9.43
CA VAL A 226 18.45 8.81 -10.85
C VAL A 226 17.83 10.19 -11.12
N PRO A 227 18.66 11.25 -11.24
CA PRO A 227 18.17 12.59 -11.51
C PRO A 227 17.58 12.71 -12.92
N GLY A 228 16.76 13.74 -13.13
CA GLY A 228 16.22 14.06 -14.45
C GLY A 228 14.79 13.56 -14.67
N VAL A 229 14.03 13.27 -13.62
CA VAL A 229 12.56 13.07 -13.63
C VAL A 229 11.86 14.29 -13.02
N ASP A 230 10.61 14.57 -13.39
CA ASP A 230 9.91 15.77 -12.91
C ASP A 230 9.26 15.54 -11.53
N ALA A 231 8.69 14.35 -11.33
CA ALA A 231 8.15 13.94 -10.04
C ALA A 231 8.24 12.43 -9.83
N VAL A 232 8.36 12.03 -8.56
CA VAL A 232 8.14 10.68 -8.06
C VAL A 232 6.85 10.70 -7.24
N ILE A 233 5.87 9.88 -7.62
CA ILE A 233 4.58 9.73 -6.93
C ILE A 233 4.52 8.31 -6.39
N GLY A 234 4.61 8.18 -5.07
CA GLY A 234 4.76 6.90 -4.39
C GLY A 234 3.55 6.40 -3.61
N GLY A 235 3.75 5.24 -2.99
CA GLY A 235 2.80 4.48 -2.16
C GLY A 235 3.54 3.58 -1.17
N HIS A 236 2.95 2.46 -0.74
CA HIS A 236 3.53 1.39 0.09
C HIS A 236 3.70 1.75 1.58
N SER A 237 4.35 2.87 1.88
CA SER A 237 4.69 3.28 3.25
C SER A 237 3.58 4.06 3.97
N HIS A 238 2.43 4.26 3.31
CA HIS A 238 1.27 4.98 3.84
C HIS A 238 1.61 6.39 4.35
N THR A 239 2.59 7.04 3.73
CA THR A 239 3.16 8.30 4.26
C THR A 239 2.26 9.49 3.90
N ARG A 240 1.86 10.28 4.91
CA ARG A 240 1.12 11.54 4.71
C ARG A 240 2.10 12.68 4.43
N VAL A 241 2.39 12.93 3.16
CA VAL A 241 3.36 13.97 2.73
C VAL A 241 2.63 15.30 2.53
N THR A 242 2.60 16.16 3.55
CA THR A 242 2.00 17.50 3.46
C THR A 242 2.93 18.53 2.83
N ASN A 243 4.25 18.36 2.98
CA ASN A 243 5.29 19.22 2.43
C ASN A 243 6.22 18.37 1.56
N PRO A 244 5.93 18.22 0.25
CA PRO A 244 6.72 17.37 -0.64
C PRO A 244 8.19 17.81 -0.69
N PRO A 245 9.15 16.94 -0.33
CA PRO A 245 10.56 17.25 -0.47
C PRO A 245 10.94 17.37 -1.95
N ARG A 246 11.90 18.25 -2.22
CA ARG A 246 12.48 18.42 -3.56
C ARG A 246 13.92 17.93 -3.56
N ILE A 247 14.22 16.94 -4.39
CA ILE A 247 15.55 16.38 -4.62
C ILE A 247 16.04 16.86 -5.98
N GLY A 248 16.96 17.82 -6.00
CA GLY A 248 17.33 18.52 -7.24
C GLY A 248 16.12 19.26 -7.83
N SER A 249 15.69 18.87 -9.03
CA SER A 249 14.47 19.39 -9.66
C SER A 249 13.22 18.55 -9.36
N THR A 250 13.38 17.33 -8.83
CA THR A 250 12.32 16.33 -8.69
C THR A 250 11.53 16.54 -7.39
N LEU A 251 10.20 16.56 -7.47
CA LEU A 251 9.33 16.47 -6.30
C LEU A 251 9.04 15.01 -5.94
N VAL A 252 9.01 14.69 -4.64
CA VAL A 252 8.61 13.36 -4.15
C VAL A 252 7.31 13.48 -3.36
N LEU A 253 6.26 12.79 -3.81
CA LEU A 253 4.90 12.93 -3.31
C LEU A 253 4.31 11.58 -2.88
N GLN A 254 3.40 11.62 -1.91
CA GLN A 254 2.57 10.47 -1.50
C GLN A 254 1.32 10.98 -0.79
N ALA A 255 0.18 10.29 -0.97
CA ALA A 255 -1.14 10.73 -0.55
C ALA A 255 -1.74 9.88 0.59
N TRP A 256 -0.95 9.65 1.65
CA TRP A 256 -1.37 8.90 2.84
C TRP A 256 -1.87 7.49 2.50
N GLU A 257 -3.14 7.16 2.79
CA GLU A 257 -3.75 5.84 2.59
C GLU A 257 -5.29 5.95 2.55
N HIS A 258 -5.95 4.88 2.11
CA HIS A 258 -7.39 4.60 2.25
C HIS A 258 -8.33 5.66 1.67
N GLY A 259 -7.85 6.41 0.66
CA GLY A 259 -8.60 7.51 0.06
C GLY A 259 -8.87 8.68 1.02
N LYS A 260 -8.15 8.77 2.15
CA LYS A 260 -8.27 9.86 3.13
C LYS A 260 -7.63 11.15 2.67
N ALA A 261 -6.79 11.09 1.64
CA ALA A 261 -6.19 12.25 1.02
C ALA A 261 -6.12 12.08 -0.51
N LEU A 262 -6.17 13.21 -1.21
CA LEU A 262 -5.96 13.33 -2.64
C LEU A 262 -4.72 14.20 -2.85
N GLY A 263 -3.69 13.63 -3.48
CA GLY A 263 -2.52 14.39 -3.90
C GLY A 263 -2.81 15.18 -5.17
N VAL A 264 -2.37 16.44 -5.20
CA VAL A 264 -2.51 17.35 -6.34
C VAL A 264 -1.13 17.90 -6.67
N LEU A 265 -0.68 17.70 -7.91
CA LEU A 265 0.53 18.28 -8.46
C LEU A 265 0.17 19.06 -9.73
N ASP A 266 0.34 20.37 -9.68
CA ASP A 266 0.21 21.23 -10.85
C ASP A 266 1.60 21.54 -11.41
N LEU A 267 1.75 21.38 -12.73
CA LEU A 267 2.98 21.67 -13.46
C LEU A 267 2.71 22.76 -14.48
N THR A 268 3.56 23.79 -14.49
CA THR A 268 3.57 24.82 -15.52
C THR A 268 4.74 24.57 -16.46
N LEU A 269 4.45 24.52 -17.75
CA LEU A 269 5.42 24.31 -18.81
C LEU A 269 5.57 25.55 -19.69
N GLU A 270 6.80 25.82 -20.08
CA GLU A 270 7.18 26.77 -21.14
C GLU A 270 8.13 26.04 -22.10
N ASP A 271 7.85 26.10 -23.41
CA ASP A 271 8.64 25.45 -24.47
C ASP A 271 8.91 23.95 -24.21
N GLY A 272 7.88 23.24 -23.72
CA GLY A 272 7.96 21.80 -23.43
C GLY A 272 8.79 21.44 -22.18
N ARG A 273 9.14 22.42 -21.34
CA ARG A 273 9.88 22.20 -20.09
C ARG A 273 9.11 22.69 -18.88
N VAL A 274 9.15 21.93 -17.79
CA VAL A 274 8.58 22.36 -16.51
C VAL A 274 9.38 23.55 -15.95
N THR A 275 8.72 24.70 -15.80
CA THR A 275 9.32 25.93 -15.24
C THR A 275 8.83 26.23 -13.83
N ALA A 276 7.64 25.75 -13.47
CA ALA A 276 7.11 25.84 -12.12
C ALA A 276 6.28 24.60 -11.77
N SER A 277 6.18 24.33 -10.47
CA SER A 277 5.37 23.25 -9.93
C SER A 277 4.80 23.66 -8.58
N SER A 278 3.54 23.36 -8.32
CA SER A 278 2.93 23.43 -6.99
C SER A 278 2.33 22.09 -6.63
N ALA A 279 2.43 21.72 -5.35
CA ALA A 279 1.86 20.48 -4.86
C ALA A 279 1.12 20.73 -3.56
N CYS A 280 -0.02 20.08 -3.39
CA CYS A 280 -0.75 20.08 -2.13
C CYS A 280 -1.40 18.72 -1.87
N LEU A 281 -1.69 18.46 -0.60
CA LEU A 281 -2.41 17.28 -0.16
C LEU A 281 -3.78 17.70 0.38
N MET A 282 -4.85 17.26 -0.29
CA MET A 282 -6.21 17.59 0.10
C MET A 282 -6.80 16.48 0.96
N ASP A 283 -7.18 16.81 2.19
CA ASP A 283 -7.90 15.87 3.05
C ASP A 283 -9.27 15.52 2.44
N VAL A 284 -9.66 14.26 2.58
CA VAL A 284 -10.95 13.72 2.16
C VAL A 284 -11.73 13.32 3.41
N LYS A 285 -12.83 14.02 3.64
CA LYS A 285 -13.74 13.81 4.76
C LYS A 285 -15.18 13.77 4.26
N PRO A 286 -16.09 13.09 4.98
CA PRO A 286 -17.49 13.01 4.63
C PRO A 286 -18.24 14.30 5.00
N GLU A 287 -17.89 15.40 4.34
CA GLU A 287 -18.51 16.72 4.52
C GLU A 287 -19.46 17.03 3.36
N GLY A 288 -20.60 17.69 3.67
CA GLY A 288 -21.62 18.03 2.68
C GLY A 288 -22.52 16.87 2.26
N ILE A 289 -23.32 17.08 1.20
CA ILE A 289 -24.20 16.05 0.65
C ILE A 289 -23.36 15.17 -0.29
N PRO A 290 -23.29 13.84 -0.08
CA PRO A 290 -22.58 12.94 -0.98
C PRO A 290 -23.13 13.11 -2.40
N ALA A 291 -22.24 13.30 -3.37
CA ALA A 291 -22.67 13.50 -4.73
C ALA A 291 -23.40 12.25 -5.26
N GLU A 292 -24.63 12.44 -5.74
CA GLU A 292 -25.31 11.43 -6.56
C GLU A 292 -24.50 11.17 -7.84
N GLY A 293 -24.48 9.92 -8.31
CA GLY A 293 -23.77 9.57 -9.54
C GLY A 293 -23.30 8.13 -9.60
N PRO A 294 -22.56 7.77 -10.66
CA PRO A 294 -22.12 6.39 -10.90
C PRO A 294 -21.29 5.81 -9.75
N VAL A 295 -20.39 6.61 -9.16
CA VAL A 295 -19.56 6.19 -8.03
C VAL A 295 -20.40 5.89 -6.79
N ALA A 296 -21.35 6.76 -6.43
CA ALA A 296 -22.24 6.53 -5.29
C ALA A 296 -23.10 5.28 -5.47
N ALA A 297 -23.61 5.05 -6.69
CA ALA A 297 -24.38 3.84 -7.00
C ALA A 297 -23.53 2.57 -6.90
N LEU A 298 -22.27 2.60 -7.36
CA LEU A 298 -21.34 1.47 -7.25
C LEU A 298 -21.00 1.15 -5.79
N VAL A 299 -20.67 2.17 -4.99
CA VAL A 299 -20.37 1.99 -3.56
C VAL A 299 -21.57 1.34 -2.87
N ALA A 300 -22.77 1.90 -3.03
CA ALA A 300 -23.97 1.37 -2.40
C ALA A 300 -24.28 -0.08 -2.82
N ARG A 301 -24.14 -0.41 -4.10
CA ARG A 301 -24.39 -1.76 -4.62
C ARG A 301 -23.49 -2.81 -3.99
N TYR A 302 -22.19 -2.54 -3.90
CA TYR A 302 -21.23 -3.47 -3.30
C TYR A 302 -21.35 -3.52 -1.77
N SER A 303 -21.63 -2.40 -1.11
CA SER A 303 -21.91 -2.37 0.33
C SER A 303 -23.13 -3.22 0.69
N GLN A 304 -24.20 -3.15 -0.11
CA GLN A 304 -25.39 -3.98 0.09
C GLN A 304 -25.09 -5.49 -0.03
N GLN A 305 -24.29 -5.88 -1.03
CA GLN A 305 -23.87 -7.28 -1.20
C GLN A 305 -23.00 -7.76 -0.04
N MET A 306 -22.09 -6.91 0.46
CA MET A 306 -21.27 -7.20 1.63
C MET A 306 -22.14 -7.39 2.88
N ASP A 307 -23.05 -6.45 3.17
CA ASP A 307 -23.89 -6.51 4.37
C ASP A 307 -24.85 -7.71 4.35
N ALA A 308 -25.26 -8.19 3.18
CA ALA A 308 -26.07 -9.41 3.05
C ALA A 308 -25.35 -10.66 3.56
N VAL A 309 -24.01 -10.68 3.54
CA VAL A 309 -23.21 -11.86 3.93
C VAL A 309 -22.53 -11.67 5.29
N LEU A 310 -22.12 -10.45 5.64
CA LEU A 310 -21.23 -10.20 6.79
C LEU A 310 -21.88 -9.46 7.97
N SER A 311 -23.20 -9.25 7.94
CA SER A 311 -23.91 -8.47 8.98
C SER A 311 -24.17 -9.22 10.30
N GLU A 312 -23.98 -10.53 10.33
CA GLU A 312 -24.16 -11.39 11.51
C GLU A 312 -23.32 -10.87 12.69
N VAL A 313 -23.94 -10.77 13.88
CA VAL A 313 -23.22 -10.54 15.14
C VAL A 313 -22.67 -11.87 15.63
N VAL A 314 -21.35 -12.01 15.67
CA VAL A 314 -20.67 -13.24 16.11
C VAL A 314 -20.39 -13.25 17.62
N GLY A 315 -20.50 -12.12 18.30
CA GLY A 315 -20.32 -12.02 19.75
C GLY A 315 -20.16 -10.58 20.22
N ARG A 316 -19.51 -10.36 21.36
CA ARG A 316 -19.18 -9.02 21.84
C ARG A 316 -17.83 -8.98 22.54
N THR A 317 -17.16 -7.83 22.49
CA THR A 317 -15.97 -7.54 23.31
C THR A 317 -16.29 -6.51 24.38
N LEU A 318 -15.84 -6.77 25.61
CA LEU A 318 -15.99 -5.85 26.74
C LEU A 318 -14.97 -4.71 26.76
N VAL A 319 -13.93 -4.82 25.92
CA VAL A 319 -12.84 -3.85 25.79
C VAL A 319 -12.57 -3.56 24.30
N PRO A 320 -12.05 -2.39 23.93
CA PRO A 320 -11.56 -2.17 22.57
C PRO A 320 -10.44 -3.16 22.24
N LEU A 321 -10.45 -3.71 21.02
CA LEU A 321 -9.37 -4.55 20.49
C LEU A 321 -8.41 -3.66 19.69
N ASN A 322 -7.19 -3.51 20.19
CA ASN A 322 -6.20 -2.58 19.63
C ASN A 322 -5.39 -3.25 18.50
N ALA A 323 -5.56 -2.76 17.27
CA ALA A 323 -4.73 -3.10 16.12
C ALA A 323 -3.70 -2.03 15.76
N ALA A 324 -3.79 -0.81 16.33
CA ALA A 324 -2.93 0.31 15.94
C ALA A 324 -1.48 0.12 16.38
N ASP A 325 -1.29 -0.60 17.48
CA ASP A 325 0.03 -0.78 18.10
C ASP A 325 0.67 -2.15 17.78
N VAL A 326 0.00 -3.00 17.00
CA VAL A 326 0.41 -4.41 16.74
C VAL A 326 1.77 -4.55 16.07
N ARG A 327 2.25 -3.49 15.41
CA ARG A 327 3.50 -3.47 14.65
C ARG A 327 4.72 -3.06 15.46
N PHE A 328 4.56 -2.76 16.75
CA PHE A 328 5.70 -2.34 17.58
C PHE A 328 5.57 -2.64 19.07
N ARG A 329 4.45 -3.21 19.54
CA ARG A 329 4.30 -3.67 20.94
C ARG A 329 3.21 -4.73 21.07
N GLU A 330 3.16 -5.37 22.23
CA GLU A 330 2.06 -6.26 22.60
C GLU A 330 0.72 -5.52 22.58
N THR A 331 -0.29 -6.18 22.03
CA THR A 331 -1.69 -5.71 22.06
C THR A 331 -2.62 -6.81 22.53
N ASN A 332 -3.77 -6.42 23.08
CA ASN A 332 -4.78 -7.39 23.46
C ASN A 332 -5.41 -8.11 22.25
N PHE A 333 -5.48 -7.45 21.08
CA PHE A 333 -5.97 -8.10 19.87
C PHE A 333 -4.92 -9.10 19.34
N GLY A 334 -3.65 -8.73 19.33
CA GLY A 334 -2.54 -9.63 19.03
C GLY A 334 -2.55 -10.89 19.90
N ASN A 335 -2.73 -10.73 21.21
CA ASN A 335 -2.86 -11.84 22.15
C ASN A 335 -4.02 -12.76 21.80
N LEU A 336 -5.21 -12.22 21.53
CA LEU A 336 -6.39 -13.00 21.14
C LEU A 336 -6.11 -13.85 19.89
N VAL A 337 -5.57 -13.25 18.84
CA VAL A 337 -5.33 -13.96 17.57
C VAL A 337 -4.22 -15.00 17.75
N ALA A 338 -3.13 -14.67 18.44
CA ALA A 338 -2.06 -15.63 18.73
C ALA A 338 -2.56 -16.81 19.58
N ASP A 339 -3.48 -16.58 20.51
CA ASP A 339 -4.11 -17.64 21.31
C ASP A 339 -5.02 -18.54 20.47
N VAL A 340 -5.72 -17.99 19.48
CA VAL A 340 -6.52 -18.77 18.52
C VAL A 340 -5.60 -19.64 17.67
N VAL A 341 -4.53 -19.07 17.10
CA VAL A 341 -3.53 -19.81 16.30
C VAL A 341 -2.93 -20.95 17.11
N ARG A 342 -2.43 -20.67 18.32
CA ARG A 342 -1.83 -21.67 19.21
C ARG A 342 -2.77 -22.81 19.54
N ARG A 343 -4.01 -22.48 19.95
CA ARG A 343 -5.00 -23.49 20.38
C ARG A 343 -5.50 -24.33 19.22
N THR A 344 -5.70 -23.73 18.04
CA THR A 344 -6.15 -24.45 16.83
C THR A 344 -5.15 -25.54 16.46
N ALA A 345 -3.86 -25.22 16.46
CA ALA A 345 -2.81 -26.17 16.12
C ALA A 345 -2.36 -27.09 17.27
N GLY A 346 -2.83 -26.87 18.50
CA GLY A 346 -2.34 -27.59 19.69
C GLY A 346 -0.85 -27.34 19.97
N ALA A 347 -0.33 -26.17 19.59
CA ALA A 347 1.10 -25.86 19.65
C ALA A 347 1.56 -25.37 21.03
N GLU A 348 2.87 -25.46 21.28
CA GLU A 348 3.47 -24.95 22.52
C GLU A 348 3.51 -23.42 22.52
N VAL A 349 3.88 -22.84 21.38
CA VAL A 349 3.97 -21.40 21.17
C VAL A 349 3.30 -21.02 19.86
N ALA A 350 2.84 -19.77 19.76
CA ALA A 350 2.43 -19.19 18.49
C ALA A 350 3.04 -17.82 18.25
N LEU A 351 3.22 -17.52 16.96
CA LEU A 351 3.70 -16.26 16.44
C LEU A 351 2.81 -15.82 15.28
N ILE A 352 2.35 -14.58 15.31
CA ILE A 352 1.75 -13.90 14.15
C ILE A 352 2.40 -12.55 13.98
N ASN A 353 2.66 -12.14 12.75
CA ASN A 353 3.16 -10.80 12.44
C ASN A 353 2.04 -9.78 12.61
N GLY A 354 2.35 -8.61 13.18
CA GLY A 354 1.42 -7.51 13.41
C GLY A 354 0.73 -7.05 12.13
N GLY A 355 1.40 -7.17 10.98
CA GLY A 355 0.86 -6.93 9.66
C GLY A 355 -0.41 -7.72 9.34
N THR A 356 -0.65 -8.87 10.01
CA THR A 356 -1.88 -9.67 9.90
C THR A 356 -3.13 -8.92 10.40
N ILE A 357 -2.99 -8.05 11.41
CA ILE A 357 -4.12 -7.37 12.06
C ILE A 357 -4.18 -5.93 11.56
N ARG A 358 -5.21 -5.60 10.77
CA ARG A 358 -5.29 -4.33 10.02
C ARG A 358 -6.18 -3.27 10.66
N ARG A 359 -7.12 -3.66 11.52
CA ARG A 359 -8.13 -2.73 12.05
C ARG A 359 -8.52 -3.04 13.49
N SER A 360 -8.64 -1.99 14.30
CA SER A 360 -9.14 -2.08 15.67
C SER A 360 -10.66 -2.33 15.68
N ILE A 361 -11.14 -3.07 16.67
CA ILE A 361 -12.58 -3.30 16.89
C ILE A 361 -13.00 -2.59 18.18
N GLY A 362 -14.06 -1.79 18.10
CA GLY A 362 -14.58 -1.06 19.26
C GLY A 362 -15.19 -1.98 20.32
N LYS A 363 -15.33 -1.47 21.55
CA LYS A 363 -16.11 -2.15 22.60
C LYS A 363 -17.56 -2.34 22.13
N GLY A 364 -18.15 -3.51 22.38
CA GLY A 364 -19.55 -3.80 22.09
C GLY A 364 -19.72 -5.03 21.19
N PRO A 365 -20.87 -5.12 20.47
CA PRO A 365 -21.12 -6.20 19.52
C PRO A 365 -20.03 -6.26 18.44
N ILE A 366 -19.63 -7.48 18.08
CA ILE A 366 -18.69 -7.76 17.00
C ILE A 366 -19.48 -8.42 15.88
N ARG A 367 -19.46 -7.82 14.70
CA ARG A 367 -20.03 -8.42 13.48
C ARG A 367 -18.96 -9.18 12.70
N LEU A 368 -19.37 -10.11 11.87
CA LEU A 368 -18.46 -10.85 11.00
C LEU A 368 -17.63 -9.91 10.12
N LYS A 369 -18.24 -8.84 9.58
CA LYS A 369 -17.53 -7.81 8.82
C LYS A 369 -16.39 -7.14 9.59
N ASP A 370 -16.54 -6.94 10.89
CA ASP A 370 -15.51 -6.30 11.71
C ASP A 370 -14.26 -7.19 11.80
N ILE A 371 -14.45 -8.51 11.91
CA ILE A 371 -13.36 -9.49 11.92
C ILE A 371 -12.70 -9.59 10.55
N TYR A 372 -13.49 -9.62 9.47
CA TYR A 372 -12.94 -9.72 8.11
C TYR A 372 -12.15 -8.46 7.72
N SER A 373 -12.60 -7.26 8.11
CA SER A 373 -11.81 -6.04 7.92
C SER A 373 -10.56 -6.01 8.81
N ALA A 374 -10.60 -6.65 9.99
CA ALA A 374 -9.45 -6.72 10.89
C ALA A 374 -8.41 -7.76 10.47
N LEU A 375 -8.84 -8.88 9.86
CA LEU A 375 -8.03 -10.02 9.44
C LEU A 375 -8.32 -10.34 7.95
N PRO A 376 -7.87 -9.48 7.01
CA PRO A 376 -8.37 -9.50 5.64
C PRO A 376 -7.73 -10.53 4.73
N PHE A 377 -6.64 -11.15 5.16
CA PHE A 377 -5.90 -12.12 4.37
C PHE A 377 -6.55 -13.50 4.41
N ASN A 378 -6.49 -14.22 3.29
CA ASN A 378 -6.84 -15.64 3.21
C ASN A 378 -5.70 -16.50 3.75
N ASN A 379 -5.23 -16.18 4.96
CA ASN A 379 -4.18 -16.95 5.62
C ASN A 379 -4.82 -18.05 6.46
N TYR A 380 -4.14 -19.18 6.58
CA TYR A 380 -4.54 -20.31 7.41
C TYR A 380 -3.46 -20.67 8.44
N VAL A 381 -3.83 -21.50 9.42
CA VAL A 381 -2.93 -21.87 10.51
C VAL A 381 -2.02 -23.02 10.08
N VAL A 382 -0.72 -22.87 10.36
CA VAL A 382 0.31 -23.88 10.16
C VAL A 382 1.07 -24.06 11.47
N ALA A 383 1.47 -25.28 11.81
CA ALA A 383 2.43 -25.51 12.89
C ALA A 383 3.49 -26.53 12.51
N PHE A 384 4.71 -26.29 13.00
CA PHE A 384 5.87 -27.12 12.71
C PHE A 384 6.85 -27.16 13.88
N ARG A 385 7.75 -28.14 13.86
CA ARG A 385 8.84 -28.29 14.82
C ARG A 385 9.98 -27.34 14.47
N LEU A 386 10.43 -26.57 15.46
CA LEU A 386 11.51 -25.60 15.32
C LEU A 386 12.46 -25.69 16.52
N ARG A 387 13.77 -25.65 16.29
CA ARG A 387 14.75 -25.59 17.39
C ARG A 387 14.69 -24.22 18.10
N GLY A 388 15.06 -24.18 19.38
CA GLY A 388 15.04 -22.95 20.17
C GLY A 388 15.93 -21.83 19.57
N ASP A 389 17.09 -22.16 19.02
CA ASP A 389 17.94 -21.17 18.34
C ASP A 389 17.28 -20.56 17.09
N GLN A 390 16.55 -21.37 16.31
CA GLN A 390 15.79 -20.91 15.15
C GLN A 390 14.57 -20.07 15.57
N LEU A 391 13.89 -20.45 16.67
CA LEU A 391 12.80 -19.64 17.24
C LEU A 391 13.32 -18.26 17.70
N ARG A 392 14.49 -18.22 18.35
CA ARG A 392 15.14 -16.97 18.71
C ARG A 392 15.48 -16.14 17.47
N ALA A 393 16.02 -16.74 16.42
CA ALA A 393 16.35 -16.04 15.17
C ALA A 393 15.10 -15.42 14.52
N ALA A 394 13.97 -16.15 14.52
CA ALA A 394 12.70 -15.62 14.04
C ALA A 394 12.21 -14.41 14.86
N LEU A 395 12.31 -14.46 16.19
CA LEU A 395 11.93 -13.34 17.06
C LEU A 395 12.85 -12.13 16.89
N GLU A 396 14.17 -12.36 16.78
CA GLU A 396 15.16 -11.31 16.48
C GLU A 396 14.85 -10.61 15.16
N HIS A 397 14.49 -11.36 14.12
CA HIS A 397 14.04 -10.80 12.86
C HIS A 397 12.78 -9.95 13.03
N GLY A 398 11.78 -10.46 13.74
CA GLY A 398 10.53 -9.74 13.99
C GLY A 398 10.72 -8.39 14.68
N VAL A 399 11.68 -8.26 15.60
CA VAL A 399 11.98 -7.00 16.30
C VAL A 399 13.08 -6.16 15.64
N ALA A 400 13.73 -6.65 14.58
CA ALA A 400 14.86 -6.00 13.92
C ALA A 400 14.51 -4.62 13.35
N GLY A 401 13.27 -4.45 12.85
CA GLY A 401 12.76 -3.24 12.22
C GLY A 401 11.68 -2.51 13.01
N VAL A 402 11.60 -2.70 14.34
CA VAL A 402 10.50 -2.15 15.17
C VAL A 402 10.29 -0.64 15.01
N ASP A 403 11.38 0.10 14.79
CA ASP A 403 11.38 1.56 14.61
C ASP A 403 10.69 1.97 13.30
N LEU A 404 10.75 1.11 12.28
CA LEU A 404 10.09 1.30 10.99
C LEU A 404 8.58 0.99 11.06
N ARG A 405 8.13 0.33 12.13
CA ARG A 405 6.73 -0.10 12.32
C ARG A 405 6.19 -0.90 11.12
N ASP A 406 7.07 -1.70 10.52
CA ASP A 406 6.72 -2.61 9.43
C ASP A 406 5.85 -3.77 9.94
N GLY A 407 5.27 -4.56 9.04
CA GLY A 407 4.36 -5.65 9.37
C GLY A 407 4.97 -6.75 10.24
N ALA A 408 6.29 -6.91 10.23
CA ALA A 408 6.98 -8.08 10.76
C ALA A 408 6.95 -8.26 12.29
N PHE A 409 6.63 -7.22 13.09
CA PHE A 409 6.68 -7.32 14.55
C PHE A 409 5.78 -8.45 15.09
N PRO A 410 6.27 -9.32 15.99
CA PRO A 410 5.53 -10.49 16.41
C PRO A 410 4.52 -10.21 17.53
N GLN A 411 3.32 -10.77 17.43
CA GLN A 411 2.41 -11.02 18.55
C GLN A 411 2.52 -12.51 18.92
N ILE A 412 2.58 -12.82 20.22
CA ILE A 412 2.97 -14.14 20.72
C ILE A 412 1.93 -14.77 21.65
N SER A 413 1.95 -16.11 21.73
CA SER A 413 1.20 -16.91 22.71
C SER A 413 2.04 -18.09 23.19
N GLY A 414 1.85 -18.52 24.44
CA GLY A 414 2.58 -19.65 25.05
C GLY A 414 4.02 -19.33 25.48
N MET A 415 4.48 -18.09 25.25
CA MET A 415 5.81 -17.62 25.61
C MET A 415 5.80 -16.15 26.04
N THR A 416 6.88 -15.73 26.69
CA THR A 416 7.18 -14.32 27.00
C THR A 416 8.57 -13.96 26.48
N MET A 417 8.78 -12.68 26.18
CA MET A 417 10.08 -12.16 25.76
C MET A 417 10.33 -10.74 26.26
N THR A 418 11.61 -10.41 26.43
CA THR A 418 12.08 -9.05 26.61
C THR A 418 12.98 -8.64 25.45
N TYR A 419 12.90 -7.38 25.01
CA TYR A 419 13.74 -6.89 23.92
C TYR A 419 14.16 -5.43 24.14
N ASP A 420 15.33 -5.09 23.61
CA ASP A 420 15.95 -3.77 23.68
C ASP A 420 16.06 -3.18 22.27
N PRO A 421 15.25 -2.15 21.92
CA PRO A 421 15.27 -1.56 20.58
C PRO A 421 16.56 -0.77 20.29
N SER A 422 17.31 -0.36 21.32
CA SER A 422 18.57 0.36 21.15
C SER A 422 19.72 -0.54 20.71
N ALA A 423 19.60 -1.86 20.91
CA ALA A 423 20.56 -2.82 20.45
C ALA A 423 20.53 -2.99 18.91
N SER A 424 21.67 -3.39 18.35
CA SER A 424 21.79 -3.67 16.92
C SER A 424 20.79 -4.76 16.50
N PRO A 425 20.15 -4.63 15.32
CA PRO A 425 19.30 -5.68 14.75
C PRO A 425 19.97 -7.06 14.79
N GLY A 426 19.22 -8.09 15.20
CA GLY A 426 19.74 -9.44 15.43
C GLY A 426 20.32 -9.70 16.83
N ARG A 427 20.36 -8.69 17.70
CA ARG A 427 20.78 -8.80 19.10
C ARG A 427 19.85 -8.06 20.07
N ARG A 428 18.60 -7.84 19.66
CA ARG A 428 17.60 -7.08 20.40
C ARG A 428 16.90 -7.91 21.46
N ILE A 429 16.75 -9.22 21.26
CA ILE A 429 16.06 -10.09 22.22
C ILE A 429 16.99 -10.43 23.40
N ARG A 430 16.55 -10.15 24.62
CA ARG A 430 17.32 -10.42 25.85
C ARG A 430 16.92 -11.76 26.46
N THR A 431 15.65 -11.91 26.82
CA THR A 431 15.13 -13.15 27.40
C THR A 431 13.97 -13.70 26.59
N ILE A 432 13.86 -15.03 26.54
CA ILE A 432 12.71 -15.74 26.00
C ILE A 432 12.36 -16.84 27.00
N SER A 433 11.09 -16.94 27.37
CA SER A 433 10.59 -18.02 28.23
C SER A 433 9.41 -18.72 27.57
N VAL A 434 9.45 -20.05 27.51
CA VAL A 434 8.35 -20.89 26.99
C VAL A 434 7.78 -21.70 28.15
N GLY A 435 6.49 -21.53 28.43
CA GLY A 435 5.85 -22.21 29.57
C GLY A 435 6.52 -21.92 30.93
N GLY A 436 7.13 -20.75 31.10
CA GLY A 436 7.82 -20.33 32.32
C GLY A 436 9.26 -20.84 32.49
N ARG A 437 9.80 -21.55 31.49
CA ARG A 437 11.21 -21.99 31.46
C ARG A 437 11.99 -21.21 30.41
N GLU A 438 13.27 -20.98 30.63
CA GLU A 438 14.13 -20.34 29.63
C GLU A 438 14.16 -21.16 28.33
N LEU A 439 14.24 -20.47 27.20
CA LEU A 439 14.33 -21.12 25.90
C LEU A 439 15.63 -21.92 25.78
N GLU A 440 15.51 -23.21 25.52
CA GLU A 440 16.63 -24.13 25.34
C GLU A 440 17.02 -24.17 23.85
N PRO A 441 18.25 -23.80 23.46
CA PRO A 441 18.62 -23.62 22.04
C PRO A 441 18.45 -24.88 21.18
N GLU A 442 18.72 -26.06 21.74
CA GLU A 442 18.70 -27.33 21.00
C GLU A 442 17.37 -28.07 21.07
N ARG A 443 16.48 -27.68 21.99
CA ARG A 443 15.17 -28.30 22.16
C ARG A 443 14.27 -27.92 20.98
N GLU A 444 13.52 -28.90 20.47
CA GLU A 444 12.45 -28.65 19.51
C GLU A 444 11.17 -28.20 20.21
N TYR A 445 10.53 -27.19 19.63
CA TYR A 445 9.25 -26.64 20.06
C TYR A 445 8.25 -26.76 18.92
N ILE A 446 6.98 -27.06 19.25
CA ILE A 446 5.90 -26.95 18.28
C ILE A 446 5.48 -25.48 18.20
N VAL A 447 5.76 -24.84 17.06
CA VAL A 447 5.49 -23.43 16.79
C VAL A 447 4.34 -23.32 15.80
N ALA A 448 3.28 -22.61 16.16
CA ALA A 448 2.18 -22.29 15.26
C ALA A 448 2.27 -20.86 14.73
N THR A 449 1.91 -20.66 13.48
CA THR A 449 1.88 -19.37 12.80
C THR A 449 0.86 -19.38 11.66
N ASN A 450 0.87 -18.35 10.82
CA ASN A 450 0.13 -18.33 9.57
C ASN A 450 0.99 -18.84 8.41
N ASP A 451 0.36 -19.36 7.35
CA ASP A 451 1.01 -19.88 6.16
C ASP A 451 1.96 -18.89 5.47
N PHE A 452 1.59 -17.60 5.45
CA PHE A 452 2.45 -16.53 4.93
C PHE A 452 3.81 -16.49 5.65
N LEU A 453 3.83 -16.47 6.98
CA LEU A 453 5.07 -16.52 7.76
C LEU A 453 5.78 -17.86 7.63
N ALA A 454 5.04 -18.97 7.63
CA ALA A 454 5.60 -20.31 7.45
C ALA A 454 6.39 -20.42 6.13
N ALA A 455 5.91 -19.78 5.06
CA ALA A 455 6.58 -19.70 3.77
C ALA A 455 7.76 -18.70 3.71
N GLY A 456 8.09 -18.02 4.82
CA GLY A 456 9.15 -17.01 4.89
C GLY A 456 8.71 -15.58 4.55
N GLY A 457 7.41 -15.32 4.47
CA GLY A 457 6.83 -13.98 4.36
C GLY A 457 7.31 -13.04 5.46
N ASP A 458 7.27 -11.73 5.20
CA ASP A 458 7.85 -10.66 6.02
C ASP A 458 9.35 -10.84 6.33
N GLY A 459 10.04 -11.75 5.63
CA GLY A 459 11.45 -12.05 5.83
C GLY A 459 11.75 -13.07 6.92
N TYR A 460 10.75 -13.81 7.41
CA TYR A 460 10.91 -14.89 8.41
C TYR A 460 11.62 -16.13 7.82
N LYS A 461 12.86 -15.97 7.35
CA LYS A 461 13.66 -17.01 6.70
C LYS A 461 13.85 -18.26 7.57
N ALA A 462 13.97 -18.08 8.88
CA ALA A 462 14.07 -19.18 9.84
C ALA A 462 12.88 -20.16 9.75
N PHE A 463 11.71 -19.71 9.27
CA PHE A 463 10.55 -20.57 9.01
C PHE A 463 10.62 -21.19 7.61
N GLY A 464 10.87 -20.38 6.58
CA GLY A 464 10.95 -20.87 5.19
C GLY A 464 12.11 -21.86 4.91
N GLU A 465 13.17 -21.84 5.74
CA GLU A 465 14.26 -22.84 5.70
C GLU A 465 13.85 -24.18 6.33
N VAL A 466 12.77 -24.18 7.12
CA VAL A 466 12.29 -25.36 7.86
C VAL A 466 11.11 -26.01 7.15
N ILE A 467 10.23 -25.20 6.55
CA ILE A 467 9.04 -25.62 5.82
C ILE A 467 9.09 -25.03 4.41
N SER A 468 9.08 -25.89 3.40
CA SER A 468 9.06 -25.49 1.99
C SER A 468 7.65 -25.21 1.48
N ALA A 469 7.53 -24.53 0.34
CA ALA A 469 6.25 -24.36 -0.35
C ALA A 469 5.61 -25.71 -0.75
N GLU A 470 6.43 -26.73 -1.03
CA GLU A 470 5.97 -28.09 -1.33
C GLU A 470 5.35 -28.77 -0.10
N ASP A 471 5.93 -28.55 1.08
CA ASP A 471 5.39 -29.05 2.35
C ASP A 471 4.02 -28.42 2.66
N LEU A 472 3.87 -27.11 2.40
CA LEU A 472 2.61 -26.39 2.58
C LEU A 472 1.54 -26.85 1.59
N ALA A 473 1.94 -27.14 0.35
CA ALA A 473 1.06 -27.63 -0.71
C ALA A 473 0.60 -29.09 -0.50
N ASN A 474 1.20 -29.83 0.44
CA ASN A 474 0.84 -31.21 0.75
C ASN A 474 0.39 -31.39 2.21
N PRO A 475 -0.87 -31.05 2.55
CA PRO A 475 -1.39 -31.16 3.91
C PRO A 475 -1.32 -32.58 4.49
N ALA A 476 -1.34 -33.61 3.63
CA ALA A 476 -1.26 -35.01 4.02
C ALA A 476 0.11 -35.42 4.60
N ALA A 477 1.15 -34.57 4.45
CA ALA A 477 2.45 -34.79 5.07
C ALA A 477 2.50 -34.40 6.56
N GLY A 478 1.48 -33.68 7.06
CA GLY A 478 1.34 -33.35 8.48
C GLY A 478 1.04 -34.60 9.30
N GLY A 479 1.88 -34.87 10.31
CA GLY A 479 1.68 -36.02 11.22
C GLY A 479 2.35 -37.34 10.82
N LEU A 480 3.09 -37.38 9.71
CA LEU A 480 3.99 -38.51 9.41
C LEU A 480 5.17 -38.55 10.39
N PRO A 481 5.61 -39.72 10.87
CA PRO A 481 6.81 -39.84 11.70
C PRO A 481 8.03 -39.20 11.02
N GLY A 482 8.69 -38.27 11.70
CA GLY A 482 9.84 -37.51 11.15
C GLY A 482 9.48 -36.24 10.36
N SER A 483 8.19 -35.95 10.15
CA SER A 483 7.76 -34.70 9.52
C SER A 483 7.98 -33.51 10.46
N LYS A 484 8.53 -32.42 9.92
CA LYS A 484 8.59 -31.14 10.64
C LYS A 484 7.21 -30.49 10.73
N LEU A 485 6.30 -30.78 9.81
CA LEU A 485 4.94 -30.27 9.79
C LEU A 485 4.06 -31.02 10.80
N VAL A 486 3.48 -30.28 11.74
CA VAL A 486 2.64 -30.81 12.82
C VAL A 486 1.16 -30.52 12.55
N TYR A 487 0.84 -29.36 12.00
CA TYR A 487 -0.51 -28.95 11.65
C TYR A 487 -0.50 -28.16 10.34
N ASN A 488 -1.44 -28.46 9.45
CA ASN A 488 -1.67 -27.71 8.21
C ASN A 488 -3.13 -27.91 7.79
N ASP A 489 -3.92 -26.84 7.82
CA ASP A 489 -5.32 -26.85 7.37
C ASP A 489 -5.61 -25.65 6.47
N PRO A 490 -5.40 -25.77 5.14
CA PRO A 490 -5.70 -24.70 4.19
C PRO A 490 -7.20 -24.52 3.93
N SER A 491 -8.07 -25.35 4.54
CA SER A 491 -9.52 -25.24 4.38
C SER A 491 -10.17 -24.30 5.40
N SER A 492 -9.43 -23.89 6.44
CA SER A 492 -9.92 -23.02 7.51
C SER A 492 -9.12 -21.73 7.61
N TRP A 493 -9.73 -20.60 7.24
CA TRP A 493 -9.08 -19.30 7.33
C TRP A 493 -8.95 -18.83 8.78
N LEU A 494 -7.84 -18.16 9.10
CA LEU A 494 -7.57 -17.61 10.42
C LEU A 494 -8.69 -16.69 10.93
N ARG A 495 -9.24 -15.86 10.05
CA ARG A 495 -10.36 -14.95 10.40
C ARG A 495 -11.62 -15.71 10.81
N ASP A 496 -11.89 -16.86 10.20
CA ASP A 496 -13.06 -17.70 10.51
C ASP A 496 -12.84 -18.42 11.85
N LEU A 497 -11.62 -18.90 12.10
CA LEU A 497 -11.24 -19.47 13.40
C LEU A 497 -11.39 -18.46 14.55
N VAL A 498 -11.03 -17.20 14.31
CA VAL A 498 -11.22 -16.11 15.28
C VAL A 498 -12.72 -15.82 15.48
N ALA A 499 -13.51 -15.74 14.40
CA ALA A 499 -14.96 -15.55 14.47
C ALA A 499 -15.65 -16.68 15.23
N ASP A 500 -15.28 -17.93 14.97
CA ASP A 500 -15.81 -19.11 15.65
C ASP A 500 -15.43 -19.14 17.13
N THR A 501 -14.21 -18.73 17.48
CA THR A 501 -13.78 -18.62 18.87
C THR A 501 -14.63 -17.59 19.62
N ILE A 502 -14.90 -16.44 19.00
CA ILE A 502 -15.76 -15.41 19.57
C ILE A 502 -17.20 -15.91 19.69
N ARG A 503 -17.71 -16.61 18.66
CA ARG A 503 -19.06 -17.20 18.65
C ARG A 503 -19.28 -18.19 19.78
N LYS A 504 -18.30 -19.07 20.04
CA LYS A 504 -18.32 -20.04 21.14
C LYS A 504 -18.22 -19.38 22.52
N SER A 505 -17.52 -18.26 22.61
CA SER A 505 -17.30 -17.56 23.88
C SER A 505 -18.45 -16.60 24.24
N HIS A 506 -19.22 -16.16 23.22
CA HIS A 506 -20.24 -15.11 23.25
C HIS A 506 -19.74 -13.71 23.66
N GLU A 507 -18.87 -13.64 24.66
CA GLU A 507 -18.27 -12.44 25.22
C GLU A 507 -16.77 -12.65 25.44
N ILE A 508 -15.95 -11.69 25.01
CA ILE A 508 -14.50 -11.71 25.19
C ILE A 508 -13.99 -10.48 25.92
N ARG A 509 -12.89 -10.63 26.66
CA ARG A 509 -12.18 -9.53 27.33
C ARG A 509 -10.66 -9.77 27.29
N PRO A 510 -10.04 -9.80 26.10
CA PRO A 510 -8.61 -10.00 26.01
C PRO A 510 -7.87 -8.81 26.64
N VAL A 511 -6.77 -9.11 27.34
CA VAL A 511 -5.92 -8.12 28.02
C VAL A 511 -4.49 -8.25 27.52
N ARG A 512 -3.69 -7.21 27.80
CA ARG A 512 -2.23 -7.34 27.75
C ARG A 512 -1.77 -8.10 28.99
N GLU A 513 -0.86 -9.04 28.80
CA GLU A 513 -0.37 -9.95 29.84
C GLU A 513 1.14 -9.80 30.06
N ASN A 514 1.75 -8.77 29.45
CA ASN A 514 3.20 -8.56 29.44
C ASN A 514 3.95 -9.74 28.81
N ARG A 515 3.38 -10.30 27.74
CA ARG A 515 4.04 -11.31 26.92
C ARG A 515 5.28 -10.71 26.24
N ILE A 516 5.22 -9.44 25.82
CA ILE A 516 6.33 -8.75 25.18
C ILE A 516 6.65 -7.48 25.96
N VAL A 517 7.88 -7.40 26.49
CA VAL A 517 8.33 -6.25 27.28
C VAL A 517 9.52 -5.58 26.60
N GLU A 518 9.35 -4.32 26.25
CA GLU A 518 10.44 -3.44 25.84
C GLU A 518 11.24 -3.04 27.08
N ILE A 519 12.56 -3.20 27.04
CA ILE A 519 13.47 -2.78 28.09
C ILE A 519 14.47 -1.77 27.54
N SER A 520 14.83 -0.79 28.35
CA SER A 520 15.96 0.09 28.08
C SER A 520 17.20 -0.49 28.74
N SER A 521 18.32 -0.59 28.02
CA SER A 521 19.60 -0.82 28.70
C SER A 521 19.88 0.33 29.68
N PRO A 522 20.30 0.03 30.93
CA PRO A 522 20.68 1.05 31.90
C PRO A 522 21.90 1.87 31.47
#